data_AF-A0A6I5PKH4-F1
#
_entry.id   AF-A0A6I5PKH4-F1
#
_cell.length_a   1.000
_cell.length_b   1.000
_cell.length_c   1.000
_cell.angle_alpha   90.00
_cell.angle_beta   90.00
_cell.angle_gamma   90.00
#
_symmetry.space_group_name_H-M   'P 1'
#
loop_
_entity.id
_entity.type
_entity.pdbx_description
1 polymer ?
#
loop_
_entity_poly.entity_id
_entity_poly.type
_entity_poly.pdbx_seq_one_letter_code
_entity_poly.pdbx_strand_id
1 'polypeptide(L)' 'MPRRKMPIKLIVVLMSAATFSTLTQVEVPLFIKPMVLLLPLQIAAIAYVIWYWRDRSEASPGDP' A
#
# COMPACT_ATOMS: atom_id res chain seq x y z
N MET A 1 15.18 -0.63 -21.59
CA MET A 1 13.79 -1.06 -21.34
C MET A 1 13.18 -0.14 -20.27
N PRO A 2 12.07 0.57 -20.53
CA PRO A 2 11.46 1.39 -19.50
C PRO A 2 10.97 0.46 -18.38
N ARG A 3 11.58 0.54 -17.20
CA ARG A 3 11.12 -0.14 -15.98
C ARG A 3 9.65 0.26 -15.79
N ARG A 4 8.72 -0.64 -16.10
CA ARG A 4 7.27 -0.47 -15.85
C ARG A 4 7.14 -0.11 -14.37
N LYS A 5 6.93 1.17 -14.07
CA LYS A 5 6.67 1.64 -12.71
C LYS A 5 5.41 0.90 -12.27
N MET A 6 5.60 -0.08 -11.38
CA MET A 6 4.52 -0.87 -10.81
C MET A 6 3.43 0.10 -10.36
N PRO A 7 2.15 -0.10 -10.70
CA PRO A 7 1.10 0.88 -10.52
C PRO A 7 0.65 0.91 -9.04
N ILE A 8 1.60 1.07 -8.12
CA ILE A 8 1.38 1.13 -6.67
C ILE A 8 0.33 2.18 -6.34
N LYS A 9 0.35 3.31 -7.05
CA LYS A 9 -0.70 4.34 -6.94
C LYS A 9 -2.10 3.80 -7.27
N LEU A 10 -2.23 2.99 -8.31
CA LEU A 10 -3.50 2.37 -8.70
C LEU A 10 -3.96 1.35 -7.64
N ILE A 11 -3.03 0.53 -7.12
CA ILE A 11 -3.31 -0.46 -6.09
C ILE A 11 -3.78 0.23 -4.79
N VAL A 12 -3.12 1.30 -4.38
CA VAL A 12 -3.51 2.10 -3.20
C VAL A 12 -4.90 2.70 -3.40
N VAL A 13 -5.17 3.29 -4.57
CA VAL A 13 -6.50 3.86 -4.89
C VAL A 13 -7.59 2.79 -4.86
N LEU A 14 -7.35 1.63 -5.47
CA LEU A 14 -8.31 0.51 -5.48
C LEU A 14 -8.56 -0.04 -4.08
N MET A 15 -7.51 -0.16 -3.26
CA MET A 15 -7.63 -0.61 -1.86
C MET A 15 -8.45 0.39 -1.04
N SER A 16 -8.15 1.69 -1.14
CA SER A 16 -8.91 2.73 -0.43
C SER A 16 -10.39 2.76 -0.85
N ALA A 17 -10.67 2.62 -2.15
CA ALA A 17 -12.05 2.57 -2.67
C ALA A 17 -12.81 1.32 -2.19
N ALA A 18 -12.16 0.16 -2.21
CA ALA A 18 -12.74 -1.08 -1.70
C ALA A 18 -13.08 -0.96 -0.20
N THR A 19 -12.13 -0.47 0.60
CA THR A 19 -12.33 -0.30 2.06
C THR A 19 -13.40 0.72 2.39
N PHE A 20 -13.49 1.83 1.65
CA PHE A 20 -14.56 2.81 1.81
C PHE A 20 -15.93 2.21 1.49
N SER A 21 -16.03 1.47 0.38
CA SER A 21 -17.27 0.77 -0.01
C SER A 21 -17.73 -0.21 1.08
N THR A 22 -16.82 -1.04 1.61
CA THR A 22 -17.15 -1.97 2.71
C THR A 22 -17.60 -1.23 3.98
N LEU A 23 -16.94 -0.14 4.35
CA LEU A 23 -17.28 0.66 5.54
C LEU A 23 -18.62 1.39 5.46
N THR A 24 -19.12 1.67 4.25
CA THR A 24 -20.48 2.23 4.07
C THR A 24 -21.58 1.21 4.29
N GLN A 25 -21.29 -0.09 4.15
CA GLN A 25 -22.27 -1.18 4.26
C GLN A 25 -22.28 -1.86 5.64
N VAL A 26 -21.25 -1.65 6.45
CA VAL A 26 -21.14 -2.28 7.77
C VAL A 26 -21.55 -1.28 8.86
N GLU A 27 -22.51 -1.67 9.70
CA GLU A 27 -22.86 -0.99 10.96
C GLU A 27 -21.74 -1.19 12.00
N VAL A 28 -20.53 -0.71 11.70
CA VAL A 28 -19.44 -0.64 12.68
C VAL A 28 -19.53 0.67 13.45
N PRO A 29 -19.21 0.64 14.77
CA PRO A 29 -19.12 1.84 15.58
C PRO A 29 -18.24 2.90 14.92
N LEU A 30 -18.68 4.16 14.94
CA LEU A 30 -18.05 5.30 14.25
C LEU A 30 -16.54 5.45 14.55
N PHE A 31 -16.10 5.08 15.75
CA PHE A 31 -14.70 5.13 16.15
C PHE A 31 -13.82 4.03 15.52
N ILE A 32 -14.39 2.90 15.10
CA ILE A 32 -13.68 1.78 14.46
C ILE A 32 -13.48 2.04 12.96
N LYS A 33 -14.40 2.78 12.33
CA LYS A 33 -14.36 3.09 10.89
C LYS A 33 -13.01 3.66 10.41
N PRO A 34 -12.41 4.67 11.05
CA PRO A 34 -11.10 5.18 10.64
C PRO A 34 -9.97 4.16 10.83
N MET A 35 -10.01 3.32 11.87
CA MET A 35 -9.01 2.25 12.08
C MET A 35 -9.04 1.24 10.93
N VAL A 36 -10.25 0.83 10.50
CA VAL A 36 -10.45 -0.10 9.38
C VAL A 36 -10.02 0.52 8.05
N LEU A 37 -10.25 1.83 7.85
CA LEU A 37 -9.81 2.55 6.66
C LEU A 37 -8.27 2.69 6.60
N LEU A 38 -7.63 2.91 7.74
CA LEU A 38 -6.19 3.12 7.84
C LEU A 38 -5.38 1.82 7.73
N LEU A 39 -5.95 0.69 8.13
CA LEU A 39 -5.31 -0.63 8.08
C LEU A 39 -4.72 -0.99 6.69
N PRO A 40 -5.48 -0.92 5.58
CA PRO A 40 -4.93 -1.19 4.25
C PRO A 40 -3.90 -0.15 3.82
N LEU A 41 -4.05 1.11 4.26
CA LEU A 41 -3.06 2.16 4.00
C LEU A 41 -1.73 1.86 4.72
N GLN A 42 -1.79 1.39 5.96
CA GLN A 42 -0.63 0.98 6.75
C GLN A 42 0.06 -0.24 6.12
N ILE A 43 -0.71 -1.25 5.67
CA ILE A 43 -0.17 -2.42 4.97
C ILE A 43 0.54 -1.99 3.68
N ALA A 44 -0.07 -1.10 2.89
CA ALA A 44 0.55 -0.58 1.68
C ALA A 44 1.84 0.21 1.96
N ALA A 45 1.87 1.01 3.03
CA ALA A 45 3.07 1.73 3.44
C ALA A 45 4.21 0.78 3.85
N ILE A 46 3.90 -0.26 4.64
CA ILE A 46 4.89 -1.28 5.02
C ILE A 46 5.42 -2.01 3.79
N ALA A 47 4.54 -2.44 2.87
CA ALA A 47 4.94 -3.10 1.64
C ALA A 47 5.85 -2.21 0.77
N TYR A 48 5.56 -0.91 0.70
CA TYR A 48 6.42 0.06 0.01
C TYR A 48 7.80 0.19 0.66
N VAL A 49 7.86 0.28 1.99
CA VAL A 49 9.11 0.35 2.74
C VAL A 49 9.94 -0.92 2.49
N ILE A 50 9.34 -2.11 2.60
CA ILE A 50 10.02 -3.39 2.32
C ILE A 50 10.57 -3.41 0.89
N TRP A 51 9.75 -3.05 -0.11
CA TRP A 51 10.17 -3.01 -1.50
C TRP A 51 11.34 -2.03 -1.71
N TYR A 52 11.25 -0.83 -1.13
CA TYR A 52 12.26 0.21 -1.24
C TYR A 52 13.61 -0.20 -0.64
N TRP A 53 13.59 -0.83 0.54
CA TRP A 53 14.81 -1.33 1.17
C TRP A 53 15.38 -2.53 0.42
N ARG A 54 14.54 -3.41 -0.12
CA ARG A 54 15.00 -4.53 -0.95
C ARG A 54 15.71 -4.04 -2.23
N ASP A 55 15.10 -3.11 -2.96
CA ASP A 55 15.67 -2.52 -4.18
C ASP A 55 17.03 -1.83 -3.92
N ARG A 56 17.20 -1.22 -2.74
CA ARG A 56 18.48 -0.62 -2.34
C ARG A 56 19.53 -1.64 -1.88
N SER A 57 19.13 -2.69 -1.19
CA SER A 57 20.05 -3.78 -0.80
C SER A 57 20.59 -4.53 -2.02
N GLU A 58 19.78 -4.65 -3.07
CA GLU A 58 20.21 -5.18 -4.38
C GLU A 58 21.11 -4.21 -5.16
N ALA A 59 21.24 -2.95 -4.72
CA ALA A 59 21.92 -1.88 -5.45
C ALA A 59 23.31 -1.45 -4.89
N SER A 60 24.01 -2.31 -4.14
CA SER A 60 25.38 -2.04 -3.63
C SER A 60 26.41 -3.05 -4.17
N PRO A 61 27.70 -2.71 -4.23
CA PRO A 61 28.39 -2.17 -5.40
C PRO A 61 29.50 -3.15 -5.81
N GLY A 62 29.26 -3.93 -6.87
CA GLY A 62 30.16 -5.02 -7.25
C GLY A 62 30.13 -5.40 -8.71
N ASP A 63 29.72 -4.48 -9.59
CA ASP A 63 30.06 -4.60 -11.02
C ASP A 63 31.48 -4.04 -11.22
N PRO A 64 32.45 -4.84 -11.70
CA PRO A 64 33.63 -4.29 -12.37
C PRO A 64 33.25 -3.56 -13.66
#